data_AF-A0A7W7Y3B7-F1
#
_entry.id   AF-A0A7W7Y3B7-F1
#
_cell.length_a   1.000
_cell.length_b   1.000
_cell.length_c   1.000
_cell.angle_alpha   90.00
_cell.angle_beta   90.00
_cell.angle_gamma   90.00
#
_symmetry.space_group_name_H-M   'P 1'
#
loop_
_entity.id
_entity.type
_entity.pdbx_description
1 polymer ?
#
loop_
_entity_poly.entity_id
_entity_poly.type
_entity_poly.pdbx_seq_one_letter_code
_entity_poly.pdbx_strand_id
1 'polypeptide(L)' 'MSRRSIPVNEISEVLYQWQQGMSKSAISRSLGVSRPTVRRYISEAMQLGLGTDSSPSEVASISVQL' A
#
# COMPACT_ATOMS: atom_id res chain seq x y z
N MET A 1 -5.45 18.98 -1.42
CA MET A 1 -4.43 17.91 -1.44
C MET A 1 -3.40 18.29 -2.48
N SER A 2 -2.18 18.66 -2.07
CA SER A 2 -1.07 18.77 -3.01
C SER A 2 -0.68 17.36 -3.44
N ARG A 3 -0.54 17.11 -4.75
CA ARG A 3 -0.03 15.82 -5.24
C ARG A 3 1.47 15.77 -4.93
N ARG A 4 1.83 15.22 -3.77
CA ARG A 4 3.21 14.82 -3.45
C ARG A 4 3.57 13.62 -4.34
N SER A 5 4.76 13.64 -4.95
CA SER A 5 5.36 12.43 -5.49
C SER A 5 5.63 11.49 -4.31
N ILE A 6 4.90 10.37 -4.27
CA ILE A 6 5.03 9.37 -3.21
C ILE A 6 6.10 8.37 -3.67
N PRO A 7 7.16 8.13 -2.86
CA PRO A 7 8.19 7.18 -3.25
C PRO A 7 7.61 5.76 -3.27
N VAL A 8 8.09 4.92 -4.20
CA VAL A 8 7.68 3.51 -4.34
C VAL A 8 7.81 2.73 -3.02
N ASN A 9 8.76 3.11 -2.15
CA ASN A 9 8.90 2.49 -0.82
C ASN A 9 7.66 2.68 0.07
N GLU A 10 6.98 3.83 -0.05
CA GLU A 10 5.85 4.18 0.82
C GLU A 10 4.63 3.34 0.42
N ILE A 11 4.47 3.05 -0.86
CA ILE A 11 3.45 2.14 -1.39
C ILE A 11 3.74 0.71 -0.95
N SER A 12 4.99 0.22 -1.11
CA SER A 12 5.35 -1.14 -0.67
C SER A 12 5.13 -1.34 0.82
N GLU A 13 5.41 -0.32 1.64
CA GLU A 13 5.22 -0.37 3.09
C GLU A 13 3.72 -0.39 3.45
N VAL A 14 2.87 0.37 2.75
CA VAL A 14 1.41 0.30 2.91
C VAL A 14 0.90 -1.12 2.64
N LEU A 15 1.33 -1.73 1.53
CA LEU A 15 0.88 -3.06 1.12
C LEU A 15 1.39 -4.14 2.07
N TYR A 16 2.66 -4.07 2.46
CA TYR A 16 3.28 -4.98 3.43
C TYR A 16 2.52 -4.96 4.77
N GLN A 17 2.29 -3.77 5.34
CA GLN A 17 1.55 -3.63 6.60
C GLN A 17 0.11 -4.14 6.51
N TRP A 18 -0.55 -3.95 5.36
CA TRP A 18 -1.89 -4.48 5.13
C TRP A 18 -1.92 -6.01 5.10
N GLN A 19 -0.95 -6.66 4.46
CA GLN A 19 -0.81 -8.12 4.46
C GLN A 19 -0.57 -8.68 5.86
N GLN A 20 0.16 -7.95 6.71
CA GLN A 20 0.34 -8.28 8.13
C GLN A 20 -0.95 -8.13 8.98
N GLY A 21 -2.08 -7.81 8.36
CA GLY A 21 -3.39 -7.69 9.03
C GLY A 21 -3.64 -6.33 9.67
N MET A 22 -2.79 -5.32 9.43
CA MET A 22 -3.03 -4.00 9.99
C MET A 22 -4.23 -3.30 9.34
N SER A 23 -5.03 -2.64 10.17
CA SER A 23 -6.16 -1.84 9.68
C SER A 23 -5.66 -0.62 8.89
N LYS A 24 -6.44 -0.20 7.89
CA LYS A 24 -6.18 1.03 7.10
C LYS A 24 -5.95 2.27 7.97
N SER A 25 -6.64 2.35 9.12
CA SER A 25 -6.48 3.42 10.10
C SER A 25 -5.14 3.36 10.84
N ALA A 26 -4.64 2.16 11.15
CA ALA A 26 -3.33 1.99 11.77
C ALA A 26 -2.20 2.34 10.80
N ILE A 27 -2.28 1.83 9.56
CA ILE A 27 -1.31 2.12 8.48
C ILE A 27 -1.22 3.63 8.22
N SER A 28 -2.38 4.28 8.09
CA SER A 28 -2.47 5.74 7.91
C SER A 28 -1.74 6.52 9.02
N ARG A 29 -1.90 6.09 10.28
CA ARG A 29 -1.19 6.72 11.41
C ARG A 29 0.31 6.40 11.41
N SER A 30 0.67 5.16 11.07
CA SER A 30 2.07 4.71 11.07
C SER A 30 2.91 5.40 9.99
N LEU A 31 2.33 5.64 8.82
CA LEU A 31 3.04 6.16 7.65
C LEU A 31 2.77 7.64 7.38
N GLY A 32 1.86 8.27 8.14
CA GLY A 32 1.42 9.64 7.89
C GLY A 32 0.64 9.81 6.59
N VAL A 33 0.22 8.71 5.97
CA VAL A 33 -0.52 8.68 4.70
C VAL A 33 -2.01 8.84 4.98
N SER A 34 -2.73 9.59 4.14
CA SER A 34 -4.18 9.76 4.32
C SER A 34 -4.93 8.43 4.17
N ARG A 35 -5.96 8.18 4.99
CA ARG A 35 -6.80 6.97 4.85
C ARG A 35 -7.37 6.77 3.43
N PRO A 36 -7.82 7.81 2.71
CA PRO A 36 -8.23 7.66 1.31
C PRO A 36 -7.12 7.15 0.40
N THR A 37 -5.88 7.61 0.59
CA THR A 37 -4.70 7.17 -0.16
C THR A 37 -4.38 5.70 0.15
N VAL A 38 -4.34 5.31 1.44
CA VAL A 38 -4.14 3.92 1.85
C VAL A 38 -5.20 3.01 1.23
N ARG A 39 -6.47 3.43 1.26
CA ARG A 39 -7.56 2.67 0.63
C ARG A 39 -7.36 2.51 -0.88
N ARG A 40 -6.97 3.58 -1.57
CA ARG A 40 -6.71 3.57 -3.01
C ARG A 40 -5.60 2.58 -3.37
N TYR A 41 -4.45 2.63 -2.67
CA TYR A 41 -3.34 1.72 -2.94
C TYR A 41 -3.68 0.26 -2.73
N ILE A 42 -4.39 -0.07 -1.64
CA ILE A 42 -4.85 -1.44 -1.41
C ILE A 42 -5.80 -1.88 -2.52
N SER A 43 -6.75 -1.02 -2.92
CA SER A 43 -7.70 -1.35 -3.99
C SER A 43 -7.02 -1.56 -5.34
N GLU A 44 -6.08 -0.69 -5.72
CA GLU A 44 -5.33 -0.83 -6.98
C GLU A 44 -4.42 -2.07 -6.94
N ALA A 45 -3.74 -2.34 -5.81
CA ALA A 45 -2.93 -3.54 -5.64
C ALA A 45 -3.75 -4.84 -5.72
N MET A 46 -4.94 -4.88 -5.12
CA MET A 46 -5.85 -6.03 -5.25
C MET A 46 -6.31 -6.24 -6.70
N GLN A 47 -6.53 -5.17 -7.46
CA GLN A 47 -6.85 -5.27 -8.90
C GLN A 47 -5.68 -5.82 -9.72
N LEU A 48 -4.44 -5.55 -9.28
CA LEU A 48 -3.21 -6.10 -9.85
C LEU A 48 -2.92 -7.55 -9.39
N GLY A 49 -3.79 -8.13 -8.54
CA GLY A 49 -3.66 -9.51 -8.08
C GLY A 49 -2.93 -9.68 -6.74
N LEU A 50 -2.75 -8.59 -5.96
CA LEU A 50 -2.20 -8.70 -4.61
C LEU A 50 -3.15 -9.49 -3.69
N GLY A 51 -2.69 -10.66 -3.24
CA GLY A 51 -3.32 -11.46 -2.20
C GLY A 51 -2.71 -11.19 -0.81
N THR A 52 -3.42 -11.62 0.22
CA THR A 52 -2.88 -11.61 1.60
C THR A 52 -1.63 -12.48 1.74
N ASP A 53 -1.53 -13.55 0.97
CA ASP A 53 -0.39 -14.48 0.96
C ASP A 53 0.67 -14.16 -0.11
N SER A 54 0.55 -13.02 -0.81
CA SER A 54 1.54 -12.63 -1.83
C SER A 54 2.91 -12.39 -1.20
N SER A 55 3.95 -12.87 -1.86
CA SER A 55 5.33 -12.76 -1.41
C SER A 55 5.82 -11.29 -1.41
N PRO A 56 6.80 -10.93 -0.57
CA PRO A 56 7.38 -9.58 -0.56
C PRO A 56 7.92 -9.11 -1.92
N SER A 57 8.42 -10.04 -2.75
CA SER A 57 8.85 -9.76 -4.12
C SER A 57 7.71 -9.36 -5.07
N GLU A 58 6.54 -9.96 -4.90
CA GLU A 58 5.33 -9.59 -5.68
C GLU A 58 4.81 -8.22 -5.25
N VAL A 59 4.83 -7.94 -3.94
CA VAL A 59 4.48 -6.62 -3.40
C VAL A 59 5.37 -5.52 -4.00
N ALA A 60 6.68 -5.75 -4.07
CA ALA A 60 7.61 -4.79 -4.65
C ALA A 60 7.33 -4.55 -6.15
N SER A 61 7.00 -5.62 -6.88
CA SER A 61 6.65 -5.53 -8.31
C SER A 61 5.37 -4.75 -8.55
N ILE A 62 4.34 -5.00 -7.74
CA ILE A 62 3.05 -4.29 -7.78
C ILE A 62 3.22 -2.82 -7.39
N SER A 63 4.09 -2.52 -6.43
CA SER A 63 4.33 -1.15 -5.96
C SER A 63 4.93 -0.24 -7.03
N VAL A 64 5.72 -0.79 -7.98
CA VAL A 64 6.28 -0.04 -9.12
C VAL A 64 5.20 0.29 -10.17
N GLN A 65 4.06 -0.39 -10.15
CA GLN A 65 2.96 -0.22 -11.10
C GLN A 65 1.90 0.81 -10.64
N LEU A 66 2.02 1.36 -9.43
CA LEU A 66 1.07 2.29 -8.78
C LEU A 66 1.57 3.74 -8.76
#